data_AF-A0A9E1QSS0-F1
#
_entry.id   AF-A0A9E1QSS0-F1
#
_cell.length_a   1.000
_cell.length_b   1.000
_cell.length_c   1.000
_cell.angle_alpha   90.00
_cell.angle_beta   90.00
_cell.angle_gamma   90.00
#
_symmetry.space_group_name_H-M   'P 1'
#
loop_
_entity.id
_entity.type
_entity.pdbx_description
1 polymer ?
#
loop_
_entity_poly.entity_id
_entity_poly.type
_entity_poly.pdbx_seq_one_letter_code
_entity_poly.pdbx_strand_id
1 'polypeptide(L)'
;MVRLPDYKKITIRNEVDRYGFSYLLANSMSRSYVPRSFCNWVHGWIWWSPESDYDLGCHNLPKDNSIVVMKKEQKILLDSLGYTKVYIDCLPFARTTSTGITRKVNSLLSFLPHVGDDHPLEQSFINNYLDYLVTVKESFDEVFVCVFWAKGNEKSLLDDITKRGLKYVLGANPLDANALIRMRKLLDYFDYVTTSDIGSHIVYAAYTGCKVSICGPYHSRYYAGNSMKPEHEPQEYFDRMMKVSSFDWVKNNFSFLFCRHPKDAVEHVSWAKIEMGEKNLTNDELVNILGWSLNSQIKGYFRGLKNRIISHL
;
A
#
# COMPACT_ATOMS: atom_id res chain seq x y z
N MET A 1 -6.48 -21.47 10.64
CA MET A 1 -5.47 -20.51 10.16
C MET A 1 -5.41 -20.58 8.65
N VAL A 2 -5.56 -19.45 7.96
CA VAL A 2 -5.48 -19.38 6.49
C VAL A 2 -4.07 -19.70 6.02
N ARG A 3 -3.90 -20.69 5.13
CA ARG A 3 -2.60 -21.01 4.53
C ARG A 3 -2.23 -19.90 3.55
N LEU A 4 -1.19 -19.13 3.80
CA LEU A 4 -0.75 -18.06 2.90
C LEU A 4 0.13 -18.60 1.77
N PRO A 5 0.21 -17.92 0.61
CA PRO A 5 1.18 -18.26 -0.42
C PRO A 5 2.61 -18.13 0.10
N ASP A 6 3.46 -19.07 -0.30
CA ASP A 6 4.88 -19.06 0.06
C ASP A 6 5.57 -17.79 -0.44
N TYR A 7 6.56 -17.33 0.31
CA TYR A 7 7.39 -16.20 -0.08
C TYR A 7 8.22 -16.55 -1.31
N LYS A 8 8.14 -15.70 -2.34
CA LYS A 8 8.90 -15.83 -3.57
C LYS A 8 9.69 -14.56 -3.78
N LYS A 9 10.95 -14.58 -3.37
CA LYS A 9 11.87 -13.45 -3.50
C LYS A 9 11.95 -12.94 -4.94
N ILE A 10 11.90 -11.63 -5.10
CA ILE A 10 12.11 -10.92 -6.37
C ILE A 10 13.12 -9.80 -6.20
N THR A 11 13.66 -9.34 -7.33
CA THR A 11 14.45 -8.10 -7.41
C THR A 11 13.54 -7.00 -7.91
N ILE A 12 13.43 -5.91 -7.15
CA ILE A 12 12.69 -4.71 -7.57
C ILE A 12 13.54 -3.99 -8.62
N ARG A 13 13.06 -3.88 -9.87
CA ARG A 13 13.75 -3.16 -10.96
C ARG A 13 13.13 -1.79 -11.23
N ASN A 14 11.89 -1.58 -10.78
CA ASN A 14 11.09 -0.36 -10.84
C ASN A 14 9.88 -0.52 -9.89
N GLU A 15 9.07 0.53 -9.75
CA GLU A 15 7.88 0.52 -8.88
C GLU A 15 6.90 -0.62 -9.19
N VAL A 16 6.68 -0.96 -10.46
CA VAL A 16 5.75 -2.05 -10.86
C VAL A 16 6.15 -3.41 -10.30
N ASP A 17 7.42 -3.65 -9.96
CA ASP A 17 7.84 -4.90 -9.34
C ASP A 17 7.47 -4.98 -7.84
N ARG A 18 7.24 -3.84 -7.17
CA ARG A 18 6.96 -3.83 -5.72
C ARG A 18 5.74 -4.67 -5.40
N TYR A 19 5.85 -5.43 -4.31
CA TYR A 19 4.78 -6.31 -3.82
C TYR A 19 4.34 -7.38 -4.83
N GLY A 20 5.18 -7.68 -5.82
CA GLY A 20 4.90 -8.69 -6.83
C GLY A 20 3.87 -8.26 -7.88
N PHE A 21 3.62 -6.96 -8.03
CA PHE A 21 2.57 -6.49 -8.94
C PHE A 21 2.85 -6.84 -10.41
N SER A 22 4.10 -6.76 -10.86
CA SER A 22 4.50 -7.22 -12.19
C SER A 22 4.23 -8.71 -12.42
N TYR A 23 4.39 -9.55 -11.39
CA TYR A 23 4.03 -10.98 -11.45
C TYR A 23 2.52 -11.18 -11.51
N LEU A 24 1.75 -10.43 -10.72
CA LEU A 24 0.28 -10.45 -10.78
C LEU A 24 -0.22 -10.11 -12.19
N LEU A 25 0.33 -9.04 -12.79
CA LEU A 25 0.02 -8.63 -14.14
C LEU A 25 0.40 -9.70 -15.18
N ALA A 26 1.63 -10.21 -15.14
CA ALA A 26 2.09 -11.22 -16.08
C ALA A 26 1.24 -12.49 -16.04
N ASN A 27 0.88 -12.96 -14.84
CA ASN A 27 0.00 -14.11 -14.65
C ASN A 27 -1.40 -13.85 -15.22
N SER A 28 -1.97 -12.65 -15.00
CA SER A 28 -3.28 -12.27 -15.56
C SER A 28 -3.31 -12.20 -17.10
N MET A 29 -2.13 -12.09 -17.71
CA MET A 29 -1.92 -12.11 -19.17
C MET A 29 -1.37 -13.45 -19.67
N SER A 30 -1.38 -14.50 -18.84
CA SER A 30 -0.88 -15.84 -19.17
C SER A 30 0.56 -15.87 -19.70
N ARG A 31 1.42 -14.96 -19.23
CA ARG A 31 2.84 -14.92 -19.61
C ARG A 31 3.65 -15.87 -18.74
N SER A 32 4.56 -16.61 -19.36
CA SER A 32 5.49 -17.54 -18.68
C SER A 32 6.64 -16.84 -17.94
N TYR A 33 6.88 -15.55 -18.23
CA TYR A 33 7.93 -14.75 -17.61
C TYR A 33 7.47 -13.30 -17.43
N VAL A 34 8.19 -12.55 -16.57
CA VAL A 34 7.92 -11.14 -16.26
C VAL A 34 8.98 -10.24 -16.91
N PRO A 35 8.67 -9.58 -18.05
CA PRO A 35 9.59 -8.62 -18.66
C PRO A 35 9.92 -7.47 -17.71
N ARG A 36 10.96 -6.70 -18.03
CA ARG A 36 11.24 -5.46 -17.29
C ARG A 36 10.19 -4.42 -17.67
N SER A 37 9.52 -3.82 -16.68
CA SER A 37 8.68 -2.66 -16.94
C SER A 37 9.52 -1.38 -17.09
N PHE A 38 9.09 -0.50 -18.00
CA PHE A 38 9.67 0.83 -18.22
C PHE A 38 8.64 1.93 -17.90
N CYS A 39 7.88 1.69 -16.84
CA CYS A 39 6.72 2.46 -16.41
C CYS A 39 6.77 2.62 -14.89
N ASN A 40 6.18 3.70 -14.39
CA ASN A 40 5.86 3.88 -12.99
C ASN A 40 4.37 3.59 -12.74
N TRP A 41 4.03 3.05 -11.58
CA TRP A 41 2.63 2.87 -11.18
C TRP A 41 2.50 3.35 -9.73
N VAL A 42 1.54 4.22 -9.45
CA VAL A 42 1.32 4.70 -8.09
C VAL A 42 0.70 3.57 -7.25
N HIS A 43 1.46 3.05 -6.28
CA HIS A 43 1.09 1.85 -5.52
C HIS A 43 0.18 2.11 -4.32
N GLY A 44 0.30 3.28 -3.68
CA GLY A 44 -0.40 3.61 -2.46
C GLY A 44 -1.70 4.37 -2.70
N TRP A 45 -2.65 4.18 -1.80
CA TRP A 45 -3.81 5.06 -1.67
C TRP A 45 -3.35 6.43 -1.15
N ILE A 46 -3.55 7.45 -1.98
CA ILE A 46 -3.38 8.86 -1.61
C ILE A 46 -4.74 9.35 -1.13
N TRP A 47 -4.92 9.38 0.20
CA TRP A 47 -6.20 9.72 0.84
C TRP A 47 -6.46 11.23 0.93
N TRP A 48 -5.55 12.05 0.41
CA TRP A 48 -5.67 13.50 0.30
C TRP A 48 -5.69 13.94 -1.17
N SER A 49 -5.93 15.24 -1.41
CA SER A 49 -5.78 15.82 -2.74
C SER A 49 -4.30 16.11 -2.98
N PRO A 50 -3.64 15.46 -3.96
CA PRO A 50 -2.24 15.71 -4.24
C PRO A 50 -2.06 17.08 -4.90
N GLU A 51 -0.95 17.74 -4.60
CA GLU A 51 -0.60 19.08 -5.07
C GLU A 51 0.73 19.10 -5.81
N SER A 52 1.54 18.04 -5.69
CA SER A 52 2.80 17.92 -6.42
C SER A 52 3.08 16.48 -6.88
N ASP A 53 4.09 16.33 -7.74
CA ASP A 53 4.63 15.02 -8.13
C ASP A 53 5.39 14.31 -7.00
N TYR A 54 5.68 14.99 -5.87
CA TYR A 54 6.14 14.34 -4.64
C TYR A 54 5.04 13.49 -4.00
N ASP A 55 3.79 14.00 -3.93
CA ASP A 55 2.66 13.24 -3.36
C ASP A 55 2.41 11.93 -4.11
N LEU A 56 2.78 11.89 -5.39
CA LEU A 56 2.61 10.74 -6.28
C LEU A 56 3.90 9.92 -6.43
N GLY A 57 4.99 10.27 -5.74
CA GLY A 57 6.28 9.58 -5.81
C GLY A 57 6.93 9.61 -7.20
N CYS A 58 6.63 10.62 -8.00
CA CYS A 58 7.05 10.71 -9.41
C CYS A 58 8.08 11.83 -9.69
N HIS A 59 8.42 12.65 -8.69
CA HIS A 59 9.27 13.84 -8.84
C HIS A 59 10.64 13.60 -9.52
N ASN A 60 11.25 12.43 -9.29
CA ASN A 60 12.56 12.06 -9.89
C ASN A 60 12.45 11.35 -11.24
N LEU A 61 11.25 11.23 -11.81
CA LEU A 61 11.03 10.53 -13.08
C LEU A 61 11.15 11.50 -14.27
N PRO A 62 11.73 11.06 -15.39
CA PRO A 62 11.66 11.81 -16.64
C PRO A 62 10.21 12.10 -17.04
N LYS A 63 9.94 13.31 -17.54
CA LYS A 63 8.59 13.76 -17.92
C LYS A 63 7.96 12.97 -19.07
N ASP A 64 8.77 12.21 -19.82
CA ASP A 64 8.33 11.32 -20.90
C ASP A 64 8.24 9.84 -20.49
N ASN A 65 8.45 9.53 -19.20
CA ASN A 65 8.24 8.21 -18.64
C ASN A 65 6.73 7.91 -18.54
N SER A 66 6.33 6.66 -18.81
CA SER A 66 4.95 6.25 -18.60
C SER A 66 4.64 6.19 -17.10
N ILE A 67 3.55 6.82 -16.68
CA ILE A 67 3.08 6.82 -15.29
C ILE A 67 1.62 6.40 -15.27
N VAL A 68 1.28 5.42 -14.44
CA VAL A 68 -0.11 5.02 -14.17
C VAL A 68 -0.53 5.55 -12.81
N VAL A 69 -1.59 6.36 -12.81
CA VAL A 69 -2.22 6.94 -11.62
C VAL A 69 -3.64 6.41 -11.45
N MET A 70 -4.20 6.62 -10.28
CA MET A 70 -5.52 6.08 -9.93
C MET A 70 -6.67 6.98 -10.36
N LYS A 71 -6.51 8.29 -10.18
CA LYS A 71 -7.58 9.28 -10.27
C LYS A 71 -7.35 10.26 -11.42
N LYS A 72 -8.44 10.80 -11.98
CA LYS A 72 -8.37 11.79 -13.06
C LYS A 72 -7.68 13.07 -12.62
N GLU A 73 -7.89 13.47 -11.37
CA GLU A 73 -7.28 14.65 -10.75
C GLU A 73 -5.75 14.51 -10.68
N GLN A 74 -5.25 13.29 -10.38
CA GLN A 74 -3.82 12.98 -10.39
C GLN A 74 -3.23 13.10 -11.80
N LYS A 75 -3.98 12.65 -12.81
CA LYS A 75 -3.57 12.81 -14.21
C LYS A 75 -3.50 14.29 -14.59
N ILE A 76 -4.54 15.07 -14.27
CA ILE A 76 -4.57 16.51 -14.56
C ILE A 76 -3.38 17.22 -13.90
N LEU A 77 -3.09 16.90 -12.64
CA LEU A 77 -1.92 17.43 -11.93
C LEU A 77 -0.62 17.12 -12.68
N LEU A 78 -0.35 15.84 -12.99
CA LEU A 78 0.89 15.46 -13.66
C LEU A 78 0.99 16.04 -15.08
N ASP A 79 -0.10 16.07 -15.84
CA ASP A 79 -0.14 16.71 -17.16
C ASP A 79 0.22 18.21 -17.04
N SER A 80 -0.27 18.91 -16.00
CA SER A 80 0.06 20.32 -15.74
C SER A 80 1.52 20.55 -15.33
N LEU A 81 2.17 19.53 -14.74
CA LEU A 81 3.58 19.51 -14.39
C LEU A 81 4.49 19.04 -15.56
N GLY A 82 3.92 18.93 -16.76
CA GLY A 82 4.64 18.60 -17.99
C GLY A 82 4.88 17.12 -18.24
N TYR A 83 4.29 16.21 -17.45
CA TYR A 83 4.36 14.78 -17.76
C TYR A 83 3.49 14.47 -18.99
N THR A 84 4.05 13.75 -19.95
CA THR A 84 3.42 13.57 -21.28
C THR A 84 2.76 12.20 -21.47
N LYS A 85 3.02 11.25 -20.58
CA LYS A 85 2.54 9.85 -20.69
C LYS A 85 1.90 9.38 -19.38
N VAL A 86 0.80 10.04 -19.02
CA VAL A 86 0.05 9.72 -17.79
C VAL A 86 -1.24 8.98 -18.15
N TYR A 87 -1.43 7.81 -17.58
CA TYR A 87 -2.57 6.92 -17.79
C TYR A 87 -3.33 6.71 -16.49
N ILE A 88 -4.63 6.43 -16.59
CA ILE A 88 -5.49 6.18 -15.43
C ILE A 88 -5.81 4.68 -15.38
N ASP A 89 -5.60 4.06 -14.23
CA ASP A 89 -6.06 2.70 -13.92
C ASP A 89 -6.38 2.59 -12.42
N CYS A 90 -6.55 1.39 -11.88
CA CYS A 90 -6.79 1.17 -10.46
C CYS A 90 -5.47 1.01 -9.68
N LEU A 91 -5.58 1.03 -8.35
CA LEU A 91 -4.46 0.63 -7.49
C LEU A 91 -4.05 -0.82 -7.78
N PRO A 92 -2.76 -1.17 -7.65
CA PRO A 92 -2.28 -2.53 -7.88
C PRO A 92 -3.08 -3.63 -7.18
N PHE A 93 -3.55 -3.38 -5.95
CA PHE A 93 -4.34 -4.34 -5.18
C PHE A 93 -5.72 -4.64 -5.80
N ALA A 94 -6.35 -3.69 -6.51
CA ALA A 94 -7.63 -3.93 -7.18
C ALA A 94 -7.53 -4.94 -8.33
N ARG A 95 -6.31 -5.17 -8.85
CA ARG A 95 -6.06 -6.20 -9.88
C ARG A 95 -5.96 -7.61 -9.32
N THR A 96 -6.08 -7.79 -8.00
CA THR A 96 -6.23 -9.11 -7.38
C THR A 96 -7.64 -9.66 -7.60
N THR A 97 -7.76 -10.98 -7.67
CA THR A 97 -9.05 -11.67 -7.69
C THR A 97 -9.42 -12.16 -6.31
N SER A 98 -10.73 -12.30 -6.03
CA SER A 98 -11.17 -13.01 -4.83
C SER A 98 -10.56 -14.40 -4.78
N THR A 99 -10.12 -14.80 -3.59
CA THR A 99 -9.54 -16.12 -3.34
C THR A 99 -10.59 -17.20 -3.17
N GLY A 100 -11.89 -16.84 -3.08
CA GLY A 100 -12.99 -17.78 -2.84
C GLY A 100 -13.00 -18.37 -1.42
N ILE A 101 -12.18 -17.83 -0.51
CA ILE A 101 -12.14 -18.27 0.88
C ILE A 101 -13.38 -17.78 1.61
N THR A 102 -14.00 -18.68 2.38
CA THR A 102 -15.07 -18.31 3.30
C THR A 102 -14.51 -17.44 4.42
N ARG A 103 -15.03 -16.21 4.51
CA ARG A 103 -14.72 -15.26 5.59
C ARG A 103 -15.02 -15.89 6.95
N LYS A 104 -14.06 -15.83 7.87
CA LYS A 104 -14.23 -16.25 9.26
C LYS A 104 -14.96 -15.14 10.01
N VAL A 105 -16.26 -15.34 10.22
CA VAL A 105 -17.09 -14.43 11.04
C VAL A 105 -16.45 -14.22 12.41
N ASN A 106 -16.57 -13.01 12.94
CA ASN A 106 -16.05 -12.65 14.26
C ASN A 106 -14.53 -12.78 14.42
N SER A 107 -13.76 -12.62 13.34
CA SER A 107 -12.30 -12.54 13.40
C SER A 107 -11.81 -11.12 13.16
N LEU A 108 -10.73 -10.73 13.83
CA LEU A 108 -10.12 -9.40 13.72
C LEU A 108 -8.70 -9.51 13.18
N LEU A 109 -8.40 -8.72 12.15
CA LEU A 109 -7.03 -8.42 11.72
C LEU A 109 -6.70 -6.97 12.04
N SER A 110 -5.67 -6.75 12.84
CA SER A 110 -5.19 -5.41 13.19
C SER A 110 -3.91 -5.09 12.43
N PHE A 111 -3.87 -3.98 11.69
CA PHE A 111 -2.63 -3.50 11.08
C PHE A 111 -1.90 -2.59 12.06
N LEU A 112 -0.63 -2.92 12.33
CA LEU A 112 0.26 -2.00 13.02
C LEU A 112 0.65 -0.85 12.09
N PRO A 113 0.84 0.36 12.65
CA PRO A 113 1.49 1.42 11.90
C PRO A 113 2.87 0.93 11.49
N HIS A 114 3.28 1.30 10.29
CA HIS A 114 4.65 1.16 9.84
C HIS A 114 5.07 2.45 9.16
N VAL A 115 6.37 2.66 9.17
CA VAL A 115 7.05 3.81 8.58
C VAL A 115 8.05 3.24 7.59
N GLY A 116 8.34 4.01 6.55
CA GLY A 116 9.44 3.69 5.64
C GLY A 116 10.76 3.66 6.40
N ASP A 117 11.82 3.19 5.73
CA ASP A 117 13.13 2.94 6.32
C ASP A 117 13.76 4.18 7.02
N ASP A 118 13.25 5.40 6.75
CA ASP A 118 13.86 6.67 7.19
C ASP A 118 13.27 7.29 8.47
N HIS A 119 12.21 6.73 9.05
CA HIS A 119 11.60 7.25 10.27
C HIS A 119 11.31 6.10 11.25
N PRO A 120 12.03 5.92 12.35
CA PRO A 120 11.69 4.87 13.32
C PRO A 120 10.39 5.23 14.07
N LEU A 121 9.45 4.28 14.13
CA LEU A 121 8.28 4.37 15.01
C LEU A 121 8.74 4.34 16.46
N GLU A 122 8.23 5.25 17.29
CA GLU A 122 8.46 5.14 18.73
C GLU A 122 7.78 3.87 19.27
N GLN A 123 8.56 3.06 19.98
CA GLN A 123 8.11 1.77 20.52
C GLN A 123 6.90 1.94 21.47
N SER A 124 6.78 3.08 22.14
CA SER A 124 5.66 3.44 23.01
C SER A 124 4.31 3.42 22.27
N PHE A 125 4.24 3.94 21.03
CA PHE A 125 3.01 3.93 20.23
C PHE A 125 2.60 2.51 19.87
N ILE A 126 3.56 1.68 19.45
CA ILE A 126 3.31 0.27 19.14
C ILE A 126 2.80 -0.44 20.39
N ASN A 127 3.45 -0.28 21.54
CA ASN A 127 3.06 -0.91 22.80
C ASN A 127 1.66 -0.48 23.24
N ASN A 128 1.36 0.82 23.22
CA ASN A 128 0.03 1.34 23.58
C ASN A 128 -1.08 0.75 22.70
N TYR A 129 -0.81 0.59 21.40
CA TYR A 129 -1.79 0.00 20.50
C TYR A 129 -1.93 -1.51 20.70
N LEU A 130 -0.82 -2.24 20.95
CA LEU A 130 -0.90 -3.66 21.31
C LEU A 130 -1.66 -3.88 22.62
N ASP A 131 -1.46 -3.04 23.63
CA ASP A 131 -2.17 -3.08 24.89
C ASP A 131 -3.66 -2.80 24.68
N TYR A 132 -4.00 -1.85 23.80
CA TYR A 132 -5.39 -1.65 23.36
C TYR A 132 -5.98 -2.93 22.74
N LEU A 133 -5.25 -3.61 21.85
CA LEU A 133 -5.72 -4.87 21.24
C LEU A 133 -5.99 -5.96 22.29
N VAL A 134 -5.21 -6.00 23.37
CA VAL A 134 -5.47 -6.92 24.50
C VAL A 134 -6.81 -6.62 25.16
N THR A 135 -7.24 -5.36 25.24
CA THR A 135 -8.52 -5.01 25.88
C THR A 135 -9.74 -5.42 25.05
N VAL A 136 -9.60 -5.51 23.71
CA VAL A 136 -10.71 -5.85 22.80
C VAL A 136 -10.71 -7.32 22.36
N LYS A 137 -9.63 -8.07 22.61
CA LYS A 137 -9.45 -9.40 22.01
C LYS A 137 -10.52 -10.42 22.37
N GLU A 138 -11.08 -10.34 23.59
CA GLU A 138 -12.13 -11.25 24.07
C GLU A 138 -13.47 -11.07 23.35
N SER A 139 -13.62 -9.97 22.58
CA SER A 139 -14.82 -9.76 21.74
C SER A 139 -14.79 -10.55 20.43
N PHE A 140 -13.67 -11.20 20.10
CA PHE A 140 -13.44 -11.88 18.83
C PHE A 140 -13.03 -13.34 19.03
N ASP A 141 -13.40 -14.21 18.11
CA ASP A 141 -12.96 -15.61 18.09
C ASP A 141 -11.44 -15.72 17.90
N GLU A 142 -10.88 -14.79 17.13
CA GLU A 142 -9.45 -14.66 16.94
C GLU A 142 -9.05 -13.23 16.59
N VAL A 143 -7.91 -12.81 17.14
CA VAL A 143 -7.25 -11.56 16.83
C VAL A 143 -5.86 -11.83 16.31
N PHE A 144 -5.58 -11.29 15.12
CA PHE A 144 -4.26 -11.31 14.51
C PHE A 144 -3.73 -9.91 14.34
N VAL A 145 -2.44 -9.74 14.60
CA VAL A 145 -1.68 -8.53 14.33
C VAL A 145 -0.91 -8.72 13.02
N CYS A 146 -1.26 -7.92 12.02
CA CYS A 146 -0.57 -7.84 10.74
C CYS A 146 0.65 -6.92 10.89
N VAL A 147 1.83 -7.52 10.79
CA VAL A 147 3.11 -6.81 10.91
C VAL A 147 3.67 -6.61 9.49
N PHE A 148 4.06 -5.38 9.15
CA PHE A 148 4.72 -5.10 7.88
C PHE A 148 6.01 -5.93 7.77
N TRP A 149 6.19 -6.64 6.65
CA TRP A 149 7.29 -7.58 6.49
C TRP A 149 8.53 -6.86 5.92
N ALA A 150 9.30 -6.23 6.80
CA ALA A 150 10.54 -5.54 6.50
C ALA A 150 11.76 -6.42 6.82
N LYS A 151 12.95 -6.06 6.34
CA LYS A 151 14.15 -6.82 6.73
C LYS A 151 14.60 -6.44 8.16
N GLY A 152 14.76 -7.46 9.01
CA GLY A 152 15.76 -7.43 10.09
C GLY A 152 15.29 -7.08 11.50
N ASN A 153 14.06 -6.58 11.70
CA ASN A 153 13.65 -6.01 13.00
C ASN A 153 12.38 -6.62 13.62
N GLU A 154 11.85 -7.72 13.09
CA GLU A 154 10.54 -8.20 13.55
C GLU A 154 10.62 -9.03 14.82
N LYS A 155 11.73 -9.72 15.11
CA LYS A 155 11.76 -10.72 16.19
C LYS A 155 11.30 -10.18 17.55
N SER A 156 11.84 -9.04 18.00
CA SER A 156 11.44 -8.43 19.27
C SER A 156 9.96 -8.05 19.29
N LEU A 157 9.46 -7.49 18.18
CA LEU A 157 8.05 -7.12 18.05
C LEU A 157 7.14 -8.36 18.05
N LEU A 158 7.51 -9.42 17.33
CA LEU A 158 6.76 -10.68 17.29
C LEU A 158 6.74 -11.37 18.66
N ASP A 159 7.86 -11.35 19.38
CA ASP A 159 7.96 -11.85 20.75
C ASP A 159 7.03 -11.04 21.68
N ASP A 160 6.99 -9.72 21.54
CA ASP A 160 6.15 -8.83 22.35
C ASP A 160 4.65 -8.94 22.05
N ILE A 161 4.27 -9.23 20.81
CA ILE A 161 2.90 -9.61 20.44
C ILE A 161 2.53 -10.93 21.11
N THR A 162 3.43 -11.92 21.04
CA THR A 162 3.20 -13.27 21.59
C THR A 162 3.06 -13.24 23.11
N LYS A 163 3.90 -12.49 23.82
CA LYS A 163 3.83 -12.32 25.29
C LYS A 163 2.48 -11.76 25.77
N ARG A 164 1.80 -10.97 24.93
CA ARG A 164 0.46 -10.41 25.21
C ARG A 164 -0.68 -11.40 24.93
N GLY A 165 -0.35 -12.60 24.47
CA GLY A 165 -1.33 -13.61 24.05
C GLY A 165 -2.06 -13.23 22.76
N LEU A 166 -1.45 -12.41 21.91
CA LEU A 166 -1.96 -12.07 20.58
C LEU A 166 -1.28 -12.96 19.53
N LYS A 167 -1.98 -13.22 18.41
CA LYS A 167 -1.41 -13.91 17.26
C LYS A 167 -0.88 -12.88 16.27
N TYR A 168 0.07 -13.25 15.42
CA TYR A 168 0.55 -12.38 14.34
C TYR A 168 0.55 -13.08 12.98
N VAL A 169 0.54 -12.25 11.94
CA VAL A 169 0.86 -12.64 10.56
C VAL A 169 1.79 -11.59 9.97
N LEU A 170 2.66 -12.04 9.05
CA LEU A 170 3.45 -11.13 8.24
C LEU A 170 2.60 -10.63 7.07
N GLY A 171 2.55 -9.31 6.93
CA GLY A 171 1.83 -8.60 5.89
C GLY A 171 2.57 -8.60 4.55
N ALA A 172 2.47 -7.48 3.83
CA ALA A 172 3.11 -7.32 2.53
C ALA A 172 4.63 -7.14 2.68
N ASN A 173 5.41 -7.86 1.86
CA ASN A 173 6.83 -7.62 1.68
C ASN A 173 7.06 -7.05 0.27
N PRO A 174 7.73 -5.90 0.09
CA PRO A 174 7.99 -5.33 -1.23
C PRO A 174 8.78 -6.27 -2.15
N LEU A 175 9.59 -7.16 -1.59
CA LEU A 175 10.48 -8.09 -2.29
C LEU A 175 9.85 -9.47 -2.55
N ASP A 176 8.53 -9.60 -2.42
CA ASP A 176 7.82 -10.85 -2.64
C ASP A 176 6.87 -10.80 -3.84
N ALA A 177 7.02 -11.73 -4.77
CA ALA A 177 6.15 -11.91 -5.93
C ALA A 177 4.69 -12.17 -5.55
N ASN A 178 4.45 -12.70 -4.35
CA ASN A 178 3.12 -13.10 -3.89
C ASN A 178 2.50 -12.13 -2.88
N ALA A 179 3.11 -10.97 -2.61
CA ALA A 179 2.67 -10.10 -1.51
C ALA A 179 1.23 -9.60 -1.67
N LEU A 180 0.85 -9.08 -2.85
CA LEU A 180 -0.54 -8.64 -3.09
C LEU A 180 -1.55 -9.78 -2.97
N ILE A 181 -1.21 -10.98 -3.45
CA ILE A 181 -2.05 -12.17 -3.35
C ILE A 181 -2.19 -12.60 -1.88
N ARG A 182 -1.11 -12.54 -1.10
CA ARG A 182 -1.13 -12.80 0.34
C ARG A 182 -2.04 -11.83 1.08
N MET A 183 -1.90 -10.53 0.81
CA MET A 183 -2.78 -9.52 1.39
C MET A 183 -4.23 -9.76 1.02
N ARG A 184 -4.50 -10.12 -0.24
CA ARG A 184 -5.86 -10.43 -0.67
C ARG A 184 -6.43 -11.63 0.10
N LYS A 185 -5.63 -12.67 0.29
CA LYS A 185 -6.02 -13.88 1.02
C LYS A 185 -6.30 -13.61 2.50
N LEU A 186 -5.50 -12.75 3.14
CA LEU A 186 -5.74 -12.31 4.51
C LEU A 186 -7.07 -11.54 4.60
N LEU A 187 -7.26 -10.54 3.73
CA LEU A 187 -8.43 -9.67 3.78
C LEU A 187 -9.73 -10.37 3.36
N ASP A 188 -9.68 -11.38 2.48
CA ASP A 188 -10.84 -12.25 2.21
C ASP A 188 -11.21 -13.12 3.43
N TYR A 189 -10.25 -13.44 4.31
CA TYR A 189 -10.47 -14.32 5.47
C TYR A 189 -11.06 -13.58 6.68
N PHE A 190 -10.62 -12.36 7.00
CA PHE A 190 -10.97 -11.70 8.27
C PHE A 190 -12.25 -10.87 8.24
N ASP A 191 -13.16 -11.02 9.19
CA ASP A 191 -14.43 -10.27 9.22
C ASP A 191 -14.24 -8.77 9.51
N TYR A 192 -13.38 -8.46 10.48
CA TYR A 192 -13.07 -7.10 10.90
C TYR A 192 -11.62 -6.76 10.61
N VAL A 193 -11.38 -5.50 10.24
CA VAL A 193 -10.04 -4.93 10.16
C VAL A 193 -9.99 -3.66 11.00
N THR A 194 -8.98 -3.55 11.86
CA THR A 194 -8.74 -2.32 12.63
C THR A 194 -7.30 -1.83 12.48
N THR A 195 -7.10 -0.56 12.74
CA THR A 195 -5.76 0.07 12.73
C THR A 195 -5.75 1.31 13.63
N SER A 196 -4.56 1.82 13.94
CA SER A 196 -4.36 3.10 14.61
C SER A 196 -3.89 4.21 13.69
N ASP A 197 -3.66 3.94 12.40
CA ASP A 197 -3.21 4.94 11.43
C ASP A 197 -4.02 4.92 10.13
N ILE A 198 -3.89 5.99 9.34
CA ILE A 198 -4.46 6.06 8.00
C ILE A 198 -3.46 5.45 6.99
N GLY A 199 -3.97 4.65 6.06
CA GLY A 199 -3.14 4.02 5.04
C GLY A 199 -3.93 3.15 4.07
N SER A 200 -3.23 2.64 3.06
CA SER A 200 -3.85 1.86 1.97
C SER A 200 -4.49 0.55 2.43
N HIS A 201 -4.05 -0.01 3.56
CA HIS A 201 -4.68 -1.20 4.16
C HIS A 201 -6.16 -1.01 4.46
N ILE A 202 -6.60 0.21 4.81
CA ILE A 202 -8.01 0.54 5.07
C ILE A 202 -8.84 0.34 3.82
N VAL A 203 -8.43 0.96 2.70
CA VAL A 203 -9.19 0.88 1.46
C VAL A 203 -9.12 -0.54 0.87
N TYR A 204 -8.00 -1.25 1.05
CA TYR A 204 -7.87 -2.65 0.64
C TYR A 204 -8.84 -3.55 1.41
N ALA A 205 -8.89 -3.40 2.74
CA ALA A 205 -9.79 -4.17 3.59
C ALA A 205 -11.26 -3.90 3.24
N ALA A 206 -11.64 -2.62 3.14
CA ALA A 206 -13.00 -2.22 2.79
C ALA A 206 -13.39 -2.72 1.38
N TYR A 207 -12.47 -2.70 0.42
CA TYR A 207 -12.69 -3.23 -0.93
C TYR A 207 -13.00 -4.73 -0.94
N THR A 208 -12.38 -5.49 -0.03
CA THR A 208 -12.67 -6.93 0.12
C THR A 208 -13.94 -7.24 0.91
N GLY A 209 -14.59 -6.23 1.51
CA GLY A 209 -15.78 -6.42 2.33
C GLY A 209 -15.50 -6.71 3.81
N CYS A 210 -14.33 -6.32 4.33
CA CYS A 210 -14.14 -6.26 5.78
C CYS A 210 -14.95 -5.11 6.37
N LYS A 211 -15.34 -5.25 7.63
CA LYS A 211 -15.81 -4.14 8.48
C LYS A 211 -14.59 -3.41 9.03
N VAL A 212 -14.35 -2.18 8.58
CA VAL A 212 -13.07 -1.48 8.80
C VAL A 212 -13.22 -0.34 9.80
N SER A 213 -12.29 -0.25 10.75
CA SER A 213 -12.23 0.85 11.71
C SER A 213 -10.83 1.40 11.95
N ILE A 214 -10.76 2.67 12.35
CA ILE A 214 -9.64 3.27 13.06
C ILE A 214 -10.03 3.36 14.54
N CYS A 215 -9.32 2.63 15.39
CA CYS A 215 -9.64 2.50 16.82
C CYS A 215 -8.39 2.51 17.69
N GLY A 216 -8.57 2.77 18.99
CA GLY A 216 -7.47 2.84 19.95
C GLY A 216 -6.66 4.13 19.85
N PRO A 217 -5.45 4.15 20.46
CA PRO A 217 -4.55 5.30 20.38
C PRO A 217 -4.12 5.59 18.95
N TYR A 218 -4.59 6.70 18.38
CA TYR A 218 -4.25 7.08 17.01
C TYR A 218 -2.77 7.44 16.87
N HIS A 219 -2.15 6.99 15.78
CA HIS A 219 -0.77 7.29 15.45
C HIS A 219 -0.72 8.15 14.17
N SER A 220 -0.24 9.39 14.30
CA SER A 220 0.13 10.22 13.15
C SER A 220 1.53 9.86 12.69
N ARG A 221 1.65 9.39 11.43
CA ARG A 221 2.93 8.98 10.83
C ARG A 221 4.00 10.08 10.88
N TYR A 222 3.57 11.32 10.70
CA TYR A 222 4.43 12.50 10.79
C TYR A 222 4.07 13.20 12.10
N TYR A 223 4.60 12.71 13.22
CA TYR A 223 4.36 13.32 14.53
C TYR A 223 5.38 14.43 14.79
N ALA A 224 4.88 15.63 15.11
CA ALA A 224 5.64 16.88 15.17
C ALA A 224 6.80 16.88 16.19
N GLY A 225 6.81 15.93 17.14
CA GLY A 225 7.80 15.85 18.20
C GLY A 225 9.15 15.23 17.80
N ASN A 226 9.22 14.47 16.69
CA ASN A 226 10.44 13.69 16.37
C ASN A 226 10.67 13.42 14.87
N SER A 227 9.77 13.83 13.97
CA SER A 227 10.00 13.66 12.54
C SER A 227 10.96 14.73 12.02
N MET A 228 12.24 14.37 11.86
CA MET A 228 13.15 15.19 11.06
C MET A 228 12.71 15.11 9.61
N LYS A 229 12.45 16.27 9.00
CA LYS A 229 12.22 16.37 7.56
C LYS A 229 13.44 15.80 6.81
N PRO A 230 13.25 14.89 5.84
CA PRO A 230 14.34 14.47 4.97
C PRO A 230 14.95 15.65 4.21
N GLU A 231 16.28 15.76 4.14
CA GLU A 231 16.98 16.91 3.55
C GLU A 231 16.57 17.20 2.09
N HIS A 232 16.13 16.18 1.36
CA HIS A 232 15.80 16.27 -0.07
C HIS A 232 14.34 16.59 -0.38
N GLU A 233 13.48 16.64 0.63
CA GLU A 233 12.06 16.91 0.45
C GLU A 233 11.76 18.42 0.57
N PRO A 234 10.81 18.98 -0.21
CA PRO A 234 10.34 20.34 -0.01
C PRO A 234 9.65 20.51 1.35
N GLN A 235 9.78 21.69 1.97
CA GLN A 235 9.11 21.96 3.26
C GLN A 235 7.59 21.86 3.13
N GLU A 236 7.03 22.42 2.05
CA GLU A 236 5.60 22.41 1.77
C GLU A 236 5.03 20.98 1.67
N TYR A 237 5.78 20.06 1.06
CA TYR A 237 5.40 18.65 1.01
C TYR A 237 5.36 18.03 2.42
N PHE A 238 6.40 18.26 3.22
CA PHE A 238 6.47 17.75 4.58
C PHE A 238 5.34 18.32 5.47
N ASP A 239 5.08 19.61 5.41
CA ASP A 239 4.00 20.28 6.17
C ASP A 239 2.63 19.74 5.77
N ARG A 240 2.43 19.46 4.48
CA ARG A 240 1.21 18.82 3.99
C ARG A 240 1.09 17.39 4.53
N MET A 241 2.15 16.59 4.49
CA MET A 241 2.15 15.23 5.03
C MET A 241 1.81 15.20 6.54
N MET A 242 2.42 16.10 7.32
CA MET A 242 2.10 16.36 8.72
C MET A 242 0.60 16.65 8.93
N LYS A 243 0.03 17.53 8.10
CA LYS A 243 -1.38 17.90 8.18
C LYS A 243 -2.30 16.73 7.84
N VAL A 244 -2.10 16.08 6.70
CA VAL A 244 -3.02 15.04 6.18
C VAL A 244 -2.90 13.70 6.92
N SER A 245 -1.84 13.49 7.71
CA SER A 245 -1.74 12.35 8.63
C SER A 245 -2.21 12.64 10.05
N SER A 246 -2.46 13.91 10.40
CA SER A 246 -2.89 14.29 11.75
C SER A 246 -4.24 13.69 12.13
N PHE A 247 -4.42 13.44 13.43
CA PHE A 247 -5.70 12.92 13.95
C PHE A 247 -6.88 13.80 13.55
N ASP A 248 -6.77 15.12 13.74
CA ASP A 248 -7.87 16.05 13.48
C ASP A 248 -8.27 16.04 12.01
N TRP A 249 -7.30 16.09 11.10
CA TRP A 249 -7.59 16.06 9.67
C TRP A 249 -8.22 14.73 9.27
N VAL A 250 -7.66 13.61 9.70
CA VAL A 250 -8.19 12.27 9.35
C VAL A 250 -9.56 12.04 9.96
N LYS A 251 -9.78 12.44 11.22
CA LYS A 251 -11.08 12.34 11.90
C LYS A 251 -12.14 13.21 11.23
N ASN A 252 -11.79 14.39 10.74
CA ASN A 252 -12.73 15.27 10.05
C ASN A 252 -13.11 14.74 8.65
N ASN A 253 -12.15 14.17 7.91
CA ASN A 253 -12.38 13.70 6.53
C ASN A 253 -12.91 12.26 6.46
N PHE A 254 -12.62 11.44 7.47
CA PHE A 254 -12.96 10.01 7.50
C PHE A 254 -13.63 9.62 8.82
N SER A 255 -14.49 10.50 9.36
CA SER A 255 -15.16 10.31 10.66
C SER A 255 -15.89 8.97 10.78
N PHE A 256 -16.44 8.48 9.67
CA PHE A 256 -17.15 7.21 9.57
C PHE A 256 -16.28 5.97 9.82
N LEU A 257 -14.95 6.07 9.67
CA LEU A 257 -14.02 4.98 9.99
C LEU A 257 -13.74 4.88 11.49
N PHE A 258 -14.01 5.92 12.28
CA PHE A 258 -13.65 5.92 13.69
C PHE A 258 -14.77 5.38 14.57
N CYS A 259 -14.49 4.25 15.21
CA CYS A 259 -15.41 3.58 16.12
C CYS A 259 -14.87 3.60 17.56
N ARG A 260 -15.73 3.34 18.55
CA ARG A 260 -15.28 3.11 19.93
C ARG A 260 -14.69 1.72 20.08
N HIS A 261 -15.34 0.73 19.45
CA HIS A 261 -14.90 -0.65 19.42
C HIS A 261 -14.88 -1.16 17.97
N PRO A 262 -13.93 -2.02 17.54
CA PRO A 262 -13.89 -2.50 16.15
C PRO A 262 -15.14 -3.29 15.73
N LYS A 263 -15.91 -3.78 16.71
CA LYS A 263 -17.22 -4.43 16.48
C LYS A 263 -18.31 -3.50 15.94
N ASP A 264 -18.17 -2.21 16.19
CA ASP A 264 -19.13 -1.21 15.73
C ASP A 264 -18.88 -0.83 14.26
N ALA A 265 -17.78 -1.32 13.67
CA ALA A 265 -17.43 -1.06 12.28
C ALA A 265 -18.44 -1.70 11.32
N VAL A 266 -18.64 -1.04 10.18
CA VAL A 266 -19.51 -1.53 9.11
C VAL A 266 -18.75 -1.65 7.79
N GLU A 267 -19.38 -2.27 6.80
CA GLU A 267 -18.79 -2.44 5.48
C GLU A 267 -18.87 -1.13 4.67
N HIS A 268 -17.79 -0.79 3.98
CA HIS A 268 -17.69 0.40 3.14
C HIS A 268 -17.24 0.07 1.71
N VAL A 269 -17.73 -1.04 1.15
CA VAL A 269 -17.31 -1.57 -0.16
C VAL A 269 -17.49 -0.55 -1.29
N SER A 270 -18.62 0.14 -1.35
CA SER A 270 -18.90 1.12 -2.42
C SER A 270 -17.92 2.30 -2.39
N TRP A 271 -17.64 2.83 -1.19
CA TRP A 271 -16.62 3.86 -0.99
C TRP A 271 -15.23 3.37 -1.41
N ALA A 272 -14.87 2.16 -0.96
CA ALA A 272 -13.58 1.59 -1.29
C ALA A 272 -13.39 1.34 -2.79
N LYS A 273 -14.43 0.91 -3.52
CA LYS A 273 -14.37 0.76 -4.98
C LYS A 273 -14.05 2.08 -5.69
N ILE A 274 -14.64 3.19 -5.23
CA ILE A 274 -14.34 4.53 -5.75
C ILE A 274 -12.88 4.90 -5.43
N GLU A 275 -12.46 4.70 -4.19
CA GLU A 275 -11.12 5.03 -3.71
C GLU A 275 -10.02 4.10 -4.23
N MET A 276 -10.35 2.96 -4.82
CA MET A 276 -9.41 2.04 -5.49
C MET A 276 -9.19 2.37 -6.97
N GLY A 277 -10.07 3.18 -7.56
CA GLY A 277 -10.13 3.44 -9.00
C GLY A 277 -10.67 2.27 -9.82
N GLU A 278 -10.95 2.53 -11.09
CA GLU A 278 -11.49 1.54 -12.03
C GLU A 278 -10.39 0.92 -12.90
N LYS A 279 -10.57 -0.36 -13.26
CA LYS A 279 -9.68 -1.05 -14.19
C LYS A 279 -9.98 -0.58 -15.62
N ASN A 280 -9.28 0.46 -16.05
CA ASN A 280 -9.52 1.09 -17.35
C ASN A 280 -8.64 0.54 -18.48
N LEU A 281 -7.45 0.01 -18.18
CA LEU A 281 -6.52 -0.44 -19.21
C LEU A 281 -6.73 -1.92 -19.54
N THR A 282 -6.89 -2.19 -20.83
CA THR A 282 -6.89 -3.53 -21.44
C THR A 282 -5.51 -4.17 -21.37
N ASN A 283 -5.44 -5.49 -21.59
CA ASN A 283 -4.16 -6.20 -21.60
C ASN A 283 -3.20 -5.66 -22.68
N ASP A 284 -3.70 -5.31 -23.87
CA ASP A 284 -2.86 -4.79 -24.96
C ASP A 284 -2.31 -3.40 -24.63
N GLU A 285 -3.14 -2.52 -24.05
CA GLU A 285 -2.69 -1.22 -23.55
C GLU A 285 -1.63 -1.38 -22.46
N LEU A 286 -1.82 -2.29 -21.51
CA LEU A 286 -0.84 -2.58 -20.47
C LEU A 286 0.49 -3.07 -21.06
N VAL A 287 0.46 -3.98 -22.02
CA VAL A 287 1.68 -4.46 -22.68
C VAL A 287 2.46 -3.30 -23.31
N ASN A 288 1.77 -2.34 -23.91
CA ASN A 288 2.39 -1.16 -24.50
C ASN A 288 2.92 -0.19 -23.43
N ILE A 289 2.10 0.15 -22.43
CA ILE A 289 2.43 1.11 -21.37
C ILE A 289 3.59 0.62 -20.51
N LEU A 290 3.57 -0.66 -20.12
CA LEU A 290 4.64 -1.31 -19.36
C LEU A 290 5.92 -1.48 -20.19
N GLY A 291 5.81 -1.42 -21.52
CA GLY A 291 6.92 -1.65 -22.44
C GLY A 291 7.25 -3.13 -22.64
N TRP A 292 6.29 -4.04 -22.47
CA TRP A 292 6.47 -5.50 -22.51
C TRP A 292 6.40 -6.13 -23.90
N SER A 293 6.21 -5.33 -24.95
CA SER A 293 6.40 -5.78 -26.33
C SER A 293 7.89 -5.93 -26.66
N LEU A 294 8.22 -6.76 -27.66
CA LEU A 294 9.60 -7.01 -28.06
C LEU A 294 10.33 -5.72 -28.46
N ASN A 295 9.68 -4.87 -29.26
CA ASN A 295 10.22 -3.58 -29.68
C ASN A 295 10.42 -2.62 -28.49
N SER A 296 9.49 -2.60 -27.54
CA SER A 296 9.61 -1.74 -26.35
C SER A 296 10.71 -2.20 -25.41
N GLN A 297 10.93 -3.51 -25.25
CA GLN A 297 12.05 -4.05 -24.48
C GLN A 297 13.38 -3.58 -25.07
N ILE A 298 13.59 -3.76 -26.38
CA ILE A 298 14.80 -3.32 -27.09
C ILE A 298 15.04 -1.82 -26.84
N LYS A 299 14.04 -0.99 -27.11
CA LYS A 299 14.14 0.47 -26.90
C LYS A 299 14.45 0.84 -25.45
N GLY A 300 13.82 0.19 -24.48
CA GLY A 300 14.00 0.45 -23.06
C GLY A 300 15.43 0.14 -22.58
N TYR A 301 16.01 -0.98 -23.02
CA TYR A 301 17.40 -1.32 -22.70
C TYR A 301 18.41 -0.36 -23.34
N PHE A 302 18.22 0.01 -24.62
CA PHE A 302 19.08 1.01 -25.27
C PHE A 302 19.01 2.38 -24.59
N ARG A 303 17.82 2.82 -24.18
CA ARG A 303 17.64 4.06 -23.41
C ARG A 303 18.39 3.99 -22.08
N GLY A 304 18.28 2.88 -21.35
CA GLY A 304 18.99 2.67 -20.10
C GLY A 304 20.51 2.70 -20.26
N LEU A 305 21.04 2.10 -21.32
CA LEU A 305 22.47 2.14 -21.63
C LEU A 305 22.94 3.56 -21.95
N LYS A 306 22.21 4.28 -22.82
CA LYS A 306 22.51 5.67 -23.16
C LYS A 306 22.55 6.56 -21.92
N ASN A 307 21.56 6.44 -21.03
CA ASN A 307 21.50 7.25 -19.81
C ASN A 307 22.69 6.98 -18.87
N ARG A 308 23.15 5.74 -18.75
CA ARG A 308 24.33 5.40 -17.93
C ARG A 308 25.62 6.00 -18.50
N ILE A 309 25.77 5.97 -19.83
CA ILE A 309 26.93 6.57 -20.49
C ILE A 309 26.93 8.09 -20.24
N ILE A 310 25.78 8.74 -20.38
CA ILE A 310 25.66 10.20 -20.15
C ILE A 310 25.90 10.56 -18.68
N SER A 311 25.45 9.75 -17.71
CA SER A 311 25.67 10.04 -16.28
C SER A 311 27.13 9.82 -15.82
N HIS A 312 27.97 9.21 -16.66
CA HIS A 312 29.39 8.99 -16.39
C HIS A 312 30.31 9.93 -17.20
N LEU A 313 29.73 10.85 -17.98
CA LEU A 313 30.40 11.94 -18.67
C LEU A 313 30.08 13.25 -17.94
#